data_AF-E6N8C9-F1
#
_entry.id   AF-E6N8C9-F1
#
_cell.length_a   1.000
_cell.length_b   1.000
_cell.length_c   1.000
_cell.angle_alpha   90.00
_cell.angle_beta   90.00
_cell.angle_gamma   90.00
#
_symmetry.space_group_name_H-M   'P 1'
#
loop_
_entity.id
_entity.type
_entity.pdbx_description
1 polymer ?
#
loop_
_entity_poly.entity_id
_entity_poly.type
_entity_poly.pdbx_seq_one_letter_code
_entity_poly.pdbx_strand_id
1 'polypeptide(L)'
;MDKVERLYSLVNRMRFFRDLKMDSEVSSLSSEMEKLRSSLKLSEDEVEKLADELDEYYISGASTHGDTDPLTYWTLYIKDKLSKE
;
A
#
# COMPACT_ATOMS: atom_id res chain seq x y z
N MET A 1 -11.46 6.26 5.51
CA MET A 1 -10.57 5.33 4.81
C MET A 1 -9.19 5.49 5.41
N ASP A 2 -8.62 4.42 5.94
CA ASP A 2 -7.27 4.46 6.51
C ASP A 2 -6.26 4.83 5.40
N LYS A 3 -5.19 5.56 5.74
CA LYS A 3 -4.19 5.97 4.74
C LYS A 3 -3.51 4.74 4.12
N VAL A 4 -3.40 3.64 4.86
CA VAL A 4 -2.86 2.36 4.38
C VAL A 4 -3.78 1.73 3.35
N GLU A 5 -5.08 1.63 3.63
CA GLU A 5 -6.06 1.11 2.67
C GLU A 5 -6.09 1.94 1.38
N ARG A 6 -5.96 3.26 1.50
CA ARG A 6 -5.88 4.14 0.33
C ARG A 6 -4.61 3.88 -0.48
N LEU A 7 -3.47 3.69 0.17
CA LEU A 7 -2.20 3.37 -0.50
C LEU A 7 -2.30 2.04 -1.24
N TYR A 8 -2.81 1.01 -0.58
CA TYR A 8 -3.09 -0.29 -1.18
C TYR A 8 -4.02 -0.17 -2.41
N SER A 9 -5.13 0.56 -2.27
CA SER A 9 -6.05 0.78 -3.39
C SER A 9 -5.41 1.52 -4.56
N LEU A 10 -4.49 2.46 -4.31
CA LEU A 10 -3.76 3.16 -5.37
C LEU A 10 -2.81 2.24 -6.11
N VAL A 11 -2.04 1.42 -5.38
CA VAL A 11 -1.13 0.42 -5.98
C VAL A 11 -1.90 -0.52 -6.89
N ASN A 12 -3.00 -1.10 -6.41
CA ASN A 12 -3.78 -2.04 -7.20
C ASN A 12 -4.47 -1.41 -8.42
N ARG A 13 -4.95 -0.17 -8.30
CA ARG A 13 -5.47 0.57 -9.47
C ARG A 13 -4.37 0.85 -10.48
N MET A 14 -3.18 1.24 -10.04
CA MET A 14 -2.05 1.47 -10.94
C MET A 14 -1.61 0.18 -11.65
N ARG A 15 -1.52 -0.95 -10.92
CA ARG A 15 -1.23 -2.27 -11.50
C ARG A 15 -2.26 -2.60 -12.58
N PHE A 16 -3.55 -2.47 -12.26
CA PHE A 16 -4.65 -2.67 -13.22
C PHE A 16 -4.57 -1.77 -14.47
N PHE A 17 -4.35 -0.46 -14.31
CA PHE A 17 -4.24 0.45 -15.45
C PHE A 17 -2.98 0.22 -16.29
N ARG A 18 -1.89 -0.23 -15.65
CA ARG A 18 -0.66 -0.63 -16.34
C ARG A 18 -0.90 -1.86 -17.21
N ASP A 19 -1.62 -2.87 -16.72
CA ASP A 19 -2.03 -4.04 -17.50
C ASP A 19 -2.89 -3.64 -18.72
N LEU A 20 -3.76 -2.64 -18.56
CA LEU A 20 -4.57 -2.10 -19.65
C LEU A 20 -3.83 -1.11 -20.57
N LYS A 21 -2.55 -0.83 -20.33
CA LYS A 21 -1.76 0.18 -21.06
C LYS A 21 -2.41 1.57 -21.07
N MET A 22 -3.04 1.95 -19.96
CA MET A 22 -3.67 3.26 -19.77
C MET A 22 -2.69 4.25 -19.12
N ASP A 23 -1.66 4.68 -19.86
CA ASP A 23 -0.56 5.50 -19.34
C ASP A 23 -1.01 6.83 -18.70
N SER A 24 -2.09 7.44 -19.20
CA SER A 24 -2.66 8.67 -18.63
C SER A 24 -3.19 8.46 -17.20
N GLU A 25 -3.86 7.34 -16.96
CA GLU A 25 -4.39 7.01 -15.64
C GLU A 25 -3.25 6.64 -14.68
N VAL A 26 -2.27 5.87 -15.17
CA VAL A 26 -1.08 5.51 -14.38
C VAL A 26 -0.32 6.76 -13.95
N SER A 27 -0.08 7.72 -14.85
CA SER A 27 0.60 8.98 -14.53
C SER A 27 -0.14 9.80 -13.47
N SER A 28 -1.47 9.90 -13.60
CA SER A 28 -2.31 10.62 -12.63
C SER A 28 -2.26 10.00 -11.24
N LEU A 29 -2.35 8.67 -11.16
CA LEU A 29 -2.32 7.92 -9.90
C LEU A 29 -0.92 7.89 -9.28
N SER A 30 0.14 7.88 -10.09
CA SER A 30 1.53 7.90 -9.62
C SER A 30 1.78 9.11 -8.73
N SER A 31 1.33 10.30 -9.14
CA SER A 31 1.49 11.51 -8.33
C SER A 31 0.75 11.44 -6.98
N GLU A 32 -0.43 10.83 -6.95
CA GLU A 32 -1.18 10.63 -5.71
C GLU A 32 -0.49 9.61 -4.80
N MET A 33 -0.02 8.50 -5.38
CA MET A 33 0.70 7.45 -4.68
C MET A 33 2.01 7.97 -4.07
N GLU A 34 2.78 8.77 -4.79
CA GLU A 34 4.01 9.38 -4.27
C GLU A 34 3.76 10.32 -3.09
N LYS A 35 2.73 11.15 -3.16
CA LYS A 35 2.34 12.04 -2.04
C LYS A 35 1.94 11.24 -0.81
N LEU A 36 1.18 10.16 -1.00
CA LEU A 36 0.72 9.33 0.09
C LEU A 36 1.87 8.50 0.69
N ARG A 37 2.70 7.87 -0.15
CA ARG A 37 3.94 7.20 0.23
C ARG A 37 4.82 8.11 1.08
N SER A 38 5.04 9.34 0.61
CA SER A 38 5.84 10.35 1.32
C SER A 38 5.21 10.76 2.66
N SER A 39 3.89 10.96 2.71
CA SER A 39 3.18 11.24 3.97
C SER A 39 3.25 10.08 4.97
N LEU A 40 3.40 8.84 4.51
CA LEU A 40 3.52 7.65 5.34
C LEU A 40 4.98 7.27 5.59
N LYS A 41 5.92 8.00 4.99
CA LYS A 41 7.38 7.77 5.06
C LYS A 41 7.76 6.34 4.72
N LEU A 42 7.09 5.78 3.72
CA LEU A 42 7.40 4.48 3.18
C LEU A 42 8.36 4.61 1.98
N SER A 43 9.26 3.66 1.85
CA SER A 43 10.01 3.40 0.62
C SER A 43 9.15 2.69 -0.41
N GLU A 44 9.61 2.65 -1.67
CA GLU A 44 8.89 1.93 -2.74
C GLU A 44 8.75 0.44 -2.44
N ASP A 45 9.83 -0.21 -1.99
CA ASP A 45 9.82 -1.60 -1.55
C ASP A 45 8.80 -1.86 -0.42
N GLU A 46 8.69 -0.95 0.56
CA GLU A 46 7.69 -1.09 1.62
C GLU A 46 6.26 -0.98 1.08
N VAL A 47 6.02 -0.12 0.09
CA VAL A 47 4.69 0.02 -0.51
C VAL A 47 4.31 -1.21 -1.33
N GLU A 48 5.23 -1.76 -2.12
CA GLU A 48 4.99 -2.99 -2.89
C GLU A 48 4.77 -4.17 -1.94
N LYS A 49 5.60 -4.32 -0.91
CA LYS A 49 5.45 -5.39 0.09
C LYS A 49 4.12 -5.30 0.82
N LEU A 50 3.70 -4.09 1.20
CA LEU A 50 2.41 -3.85 1.82
C LEU A 50 1.27 -4.30 0.91
N ALA A 51 1.35 -3.98 -0.38
CA ALA A 51 0.33 -4.36 -1.35
C ALA A 51 0.29 -5.88 -1.56
N ASP A 52 1.43 -6.53 -1.69
CA ASP A 52 1.52 -7.98 -1.90
C ASP A 52 1.01 -8.76 -0.68
N GLU A 53 1.35 -8.33 0.54
CA GLU A 53 0.84 -8.97 1.77
C GLU A 53 -0.68 -8.80 1.92
N LEU A 54 -1.22 -7.65 1.52
CA LEU A 54 -2.68 -7.44 1.52
C LEU A 54 -3.36 -8.26 0.43
N ASP A 55 -2.80 -8.34 -0.78
CA ASP A 55 -3.32 -9.20 -1.85
C ASP A 55 -3.38 -10.66 -1.38
N GLU A 56 -2.29 -11.18 -0.80
CA GLU A 56 -2.24 -12.54 -0.26
C GLU A 56 -3.28 -12.75 0.85
N TYR A 57 -3.42 -11.80 1.76
CA TYR A 57 -4.40 -11.88 2.85
C TYR A 57 -5.84 -11.83 2.33
N TYR A 58 -6.16 -11.00 1.33
CA TYR A 58 -7.51 -10.96 0.75
C TYR A 58 -7.83 -12.20 -0.09
N ILE A 59 -6.83 -12.85 -0.67
CA ILE A 59 -7.01 -14.09 -1.45
C ILE A 59 -7.12 -15.32 -0.55
N SER A 60 -6.22 -15.44 0.43
CA SER A 60 -6.02 -16.68 1.20
C SER A 60 -6.54 -16.59 2.64
N GLY A 61 -6.71 -15.38 3.17
CA GLY A 61 -6.94 -15.14 4.59
C GLY A 61 -5.71 -15.36 5.48
N ALA A 62 -4.56 -15.72 4.91
CA ALA A 62 -3.33 -15.97 5.66
C ALA A 62 -2.59 -14.64 5.94
N SER A 63 -2.10 -14.49 7.16
CA SER A 63 -1.21 -13.40 7.55
C SER A 63 0.19 -13.93 7.84
N THR A 64 1.20 -13.20 7.39
CA THR A 64 2.61 -13.43 7.76
C THR A 64 2.98 -12.83 9.12
N HIS A 65 2.06 -12.08 9.73
CA HIS A 65 2.26 -11.35 11.00
C HIS A 65 1.62 -12.06 12.21
N GLY A 66 1.54 -13.39 12.17
CA GLY A 66 0.92 -14.19 13.23
C GLY A 66 -0.58 -13.96 13.33
N ASP A 67 -1.07 -13.59 14.52
CA ASP A 67 -2.49 -13.30 14.77
C ASP A 67 -2.95 -11.90 14.30
N THR A 68 -2.03 -11.07 13.79
CA THR A 68 -2.35 -9.72 13.32
C THR A 68 -2.55 -9.72 11.82
N ASP A 69 -3.64 -9.14 11.33
CA ASP A 69 -3.84 -8.97 9.89
C ASP A 69 -2.84 -7.95 9.31
N PRO A 70 -2.44 -8.06 8.03
CA PRO A 70 -1.44 -7.16 7.45
C PRO A 70 -1.85 -5.69 7.48
N LEU A 71 -3.15 -5.38 7.37
CA LEU A 71 -3.62 -3.99 7.43
C LEU A 71 -3.29 -3.39 8.81
N THR A 72 -3.65 -4.09 9.88
CA THR A 72 -3.35 -3.67 11.25
C THR A 72 -1.84 -3.58 11.49
N TYR A 73 -1.06 -4.57 11.03
CA TYR A 73 0.40 -4.55 11.16
C TYR A 73 1.00 -3.30 10.52
N TRP A 74 0.67 -3.02 9.25
CA TRP A 74 1.22 -1.87 8.51
C TRP A 74 0.76 -0.54 9.10
N THR A 75 -0.49 -0.43 9.54
CA THR A 75 -0.97 0.76 10.25
C THR A 75 -0.17 1.03 11.53
N LEU A 76 0.16 0.00 12.31
CA LEU A 76 0.98 0.14 13.52
C LEU A 76 2.44 0.47 13.19
N TYR A 77 3.03 -0.21 12.21
CA TYR A 77 4.38 0.03 11.73
C TYR A 77 4.58 1.48 11.29
N ILE A 78 3.65 2.02 10.49
CA ILE A 78 3.70 3.40 10.03
C ILE A 78 3.51 4.38 11.19
N LYS A 79 2.59 4.11 12.13
CA LYS A 79 2.41 4.95 13.32
C LYS A 79 3.68 5.03 14.16
N ASP A 80 4.34 3.90 14.39
CA ASP A 80 5.63 3.85 15.11
C ASP A 80 6.70 4.66 14.36
N LYS A 81 6.83 4.47 13.04
CA LYS A 81 7.78 5.21 12.19
C LYS A 81 7.55 6.72 12.25
N LEU A 82 6.30 7.16 12.13
CA LEU A 82 5.92 8.58 12.21
C LEU A 82 6.10 9.18 13.61
N SER A 83 6.06 8.38 14.67
CA SER A 83 6.25 8.85 16.06
C SER A 83 7.71 9.07 16.45
N LYS A 84 8.65 8.53 15.67
CA LYS A 84 10.09 8.58 15.94
C LYS A 84 10.81 9.75 15.24
N GLU A 85 10.06 10.65 14.60
CA GLU A 85 10.55 11.87 13.93
C GLU A 85 9.93 13.13 14.51
#